data_AF-A0A292Q6R6-F1
#
_entry.id   AF-A0A292Q6R6-F1
#
_cell.length_a   1.000
_cell.length_b   1.000
_cell.length_c   1.000
_cell.angle_alpha   90.00
_cell.angle_beta   90.00
_cell.angle_gamma   90.00
#
_symmetry.space_group_name_H-M   'P 1'
#
loop_
_entity.id
_entity.type
_entity.pdbx_description
1 polymer ?
#
loop_
_entity_poly.entity_id
_entity_poly.type
_entity_poly.pdbx_seq_one_letter_code
_entity_poly.pdbx_strand_id
1 'polypeptide(L)'
;MSSTTSPEFNRLARLSPLHPAGILEKAGIKVCIVGTAAVRHFGSNLLIGDLDLVIADYQFDLALSLLLGHGYCDIGLESCQSGMMPATDKPGDSLSRRLHFLPSSDIVVLSPASRWHLDITPDTTFLRRGDPYRFPHFHVYLQGDLLSTLYRHSLINIIDTLVCSGDGSLLIMYQYTIMVRLVEQEQELGALISPEDRFFVDFFLKQLVRAGKLKVLELRKCIMEGAISVEAARRIVPRPDLARKDIKEKYLRLRMERENDGSKKPAT
;
A
#
# COMPACT_ATOMS: atom_id res chain seq x y z
N MET A 1 41.47 -5.31 25.28
CA MET A 1 41.17 -6.02 24.02
C MET A 1 40.21 -5.16 23.23
N SER A 2 40.73 -4.40 22.27
CA SER A 2 39.94 -3.47 21.47
C SER A 2 39.33 -4.23 20.31
N SER A 3 38.00 -4.36 20.29
CA SER A 3 37.29 -4.95 19.16
C SER A 3 37.34 -4.01 17.97
N THR A 4 38.19 -4.34 17.00
CA THR A 4 38.21 -3.75 15.67
C THR A 4 36.95 -4.17 14.91
N THR A 5 35.84 -3.46 15.13
CA THR A 5 34.70 -3.49 14.20
C THR A 5 35.17 -2.90 12.88
N SER A 6 35.24 -3.74 11.84
CA SER A 6 35.62 -3.38 10.48
C SER A 6 34.81 -2.16 9.98
N PRO A 7 35.44 -1.17 9.30
CA PRO A 7 34.75 -0.02 8.72
C PRO A 7 33.71 -0.40 7.65
N GLU A 8 33.75 -1.61 7.08
CA GLU A 8 32.70 -2.13 6.19
C GLU A 8 31.39 -2.44 6.93
N PHE A 9 31.47 -2.95 8.17
CA PHE A 9 30.30 -3.24 8.99
C PHE A 9 29.50 -1.96 9.32
N ASN A 10 30.20 -0.84 9.56
CA ASN A 10 29.57 0.45 9.79
C ASN A 10 29.01 1.11 8.50
N ARG A 11 29.50 0.73 7.31
CA ARG A 11 28.93 1.17 6.03
C ARG A 11 27.64 0.41 5.68
N LEU A 12 27.60 -0.88 5.96
CA LEU A 12 26.42 -1.73 5.72
C LEU A 12 25.25 -1.40 6.66
N ALA A 13 25.54 -0.97 7.89
CA ALA A 13 24.54 -0.55 8.88
C ALA A 13 23.80 0.77 8.54
N ARG A 14 24.14 1.44 7.42
CA ARG A 14 23.53 2.71 6.99
C ARG A 14 22.90 2.67 5.60
N LEU A 15 22.63 1.48 5.08
CA LEU A 15 21.94 1.37 3.81
C LEU A 15 20.48 1.81 4.02
N SER A 16 20.05 2.75 3.17
CA SER A 16 18.64 3.15 3.09
C SER A 16 17.77 1.90 2.95
N PRO A 17 16.59 1.82 3.60
CA PRO A 17 15.68 0.70 3.39
C PRO A 17 15.26 0.56 1.92
N LEU A 18 15.44 1.61 1.10
CA LEU A 18 15.17 1.60 -0.34
C LEU A 18 16.38 1.19 -1.20
N HIS A 19 17.53 0.87 -0.59
CA HIS A 19 18.77 0.52 -1.29
C HIS A 19 18.63 -0.57 -2.37
N PRO A 20 17.87 -1.68 -2.17
CA PRO A 20 17.71 -2.70 -3.22
C PRO A 20 17.08 -2.16 -4.51
N ALA A 21 16.14 -1.21 -4.41
CA ALA A 21 15.58 -0.54 -5.60
C ALA A 21 16.67 0.23 -6.38
N GLY A 22 17.60 0.86 -5.66
CA GLY A 22 18.70 1.59 -6.27
C GLY A 22 19.74 0.69 -6.95
N ILE A 23 19.97 -0.54 -6.45
CA ILE A 23 20.81 -1.54 -7.13
C ILE A 23 20.19 -1.89 -8.49
N LEU A 24 18.89 -2.20 -8.48
CA LEU A 24 18.15 -2.62 -9.66
C LEU A 24 18.07 -1.50 -10.72
N GLU A 25 17.72 -0.27 -10.32
CA GLU A 25 17.61 0.85 -11.27
C GLU A 25 18.98 1.17 -11.91
N LYS A 26 20.09 1.12 -11.13
CA LYS A 26 21.45 1.32 -11.66
C LYS A 26 21.86 0.25 -12.67
N ALA A 27 21.32 -0.96 -12.55
CA ALA A 27 21.54 -2.05 -13.49
C ALA A 27 20.60 -2.00 -14.71
N GLY A 28 19.75 -0.96 -14.83
CA GLY A 28 18.79 -0.83 -15.92
C GLY A 28 17.59 -1.79 -15.80
N ILE A 29 17.35 -2.34 -14.60
CA ILE A 29 16.15 -3.11 -14.32
C ILE A 29 14.98 -2.15 -14.13
N LYS A 30 13.89 -2.37 -14.86
CA LYS A 30 12.62 -1.68 -14.64
C LYS A 30 12.03 -2.16 -13.31
N VAL A 31 12.26 -1.39 -12.26
CA VAL A 31 11.77 -1.62 -10.90
C VAL A 31 10.89 -0.47 -10.45
N CYS A 32 9.81 -0.74 -9.73
CA CYS A 32 8.97 0.28 -9.12
C CYS A 32 8.71 -0.05 -7.65
N ILE A 33 8.81 0.95 -6.77
CA ILE A 33 8.51 0.81 -5.34
C ILE A 33 7.00 0.94 -5.16
N VAL A 34 6.40 -0.03 -4.48
CA VAL A 34 4.97 -0.08 -4.19
C VAL A 34 4.73 -0.31 -2.68
N GLY A 35 3.52 -0.69 -2.30
CA GLY A 35 3.20 -1.04 -0.91
C GLY A 35 3.35 0.12 0.09
N THR A 36 3.80 -0.20 1.31
CA THR A 36 3.86 0.78 2.41
C THR A 36 4.81 1.95 2.12
N ALA A 37 5.93 1.69 1.43
CA ALA A 37 6.90 2.70 1.04
C ALA A 37 6.31 3.72 0.05
N ALA A 38 5.56 3.24 -0.95
CA ALA A 38 4.82 4.12 -1.86
C ALA A 38 3.73 4.91 -1.14
N VAL A 39 2.94 4.26 -0.28
CA VAL A 39 1.87 4.93 0.49
C VAL A 39 2.43 6.07 1.36
N ARG A 40 3.61 5.86 1.97
CA ARG A 40 4.31 6.89 2.73
C ARG A 40 4.82 8.03 1.84
N HIS A 41 5.31 7.72 0.64
CA HIS A 41 5.74 8.73 -0.32
C HIS A 41 4.62 9.74 -0.64
N PHE A 42 3.38 9.25 -0.77
CA PHE A 42 2.19 10.10 -0.98
C PHE A 42 1.60 10.71 0.31
N GLY A 43 2.41 10.86 1.37
CA GLY A 43 2.06 11.62 2.57
C GLY A 43 1.31 10.83 3.65
N SER A 44 1.31 9.50 3.60
CA SER A 44 0.79 8.68 4.70
C SER A 44 1.80 8.53 5.84
N ASN A 45 1.30 8.46 7.08
CA ASN A 45 2.12 8.20 8.27
C ASN A 45 2.33 6.70 8.56
N LEU A 46 2.03 5.82 7.59
CA LEU A 46 2.30 4.39 7.75
C LEU A 46 3.79 4.15 7.94
N LEU A 47 4.11 3.26 8.89
CA LEU A 47 5.46 2.73 9.03
C LEU A 47 5.75 1.86 7.81
N ILE A 48 6.97 1.97 7.28
CA ILE A 48 7.44 1.08 6.23
C ILE A 48 7.62 -0.29 6.90
N GLY A 49 6.89 -1.29 6.40
CA GLY A 49 7.08 -2.69 6.76
C GLY A 49 8.12 -3.31 5.82
N ASP A 50 7.74 -4.39 5.16
CA ASP A 50 8.51 -4.95 4.05
C ASP A 50 8.61 -3.93 2.89
N LEU A 51 9.74 -3.93 2.18
CA LEU A 51 9.90 -3.18 0.95
C LEU A 51 9.33 -3.97 -0.23
N ASP A 52 8.19 -3.54 -0.74
CA ASP A 52 7.58 -4.13 -1.93
C ASP A 52 8.18 -3.52 -3.21
N LEU A 53 8.85 -4.36 -4.01
CA LEU A 53 9.43 -4.03 -5.30
C LEU A 53 8.75 -4.80 -6.41
N VAL A 54 8.32 -4.05 -7.41
CA VAL A 54 7.67 -4.58 -8.60
C VAL A 54 8.63 -4.51 -9.77
N ILE A 55 8.82 -5.64 -10.45
CA ILE A 55 9.79 -5.80 -11.54
C ILE A 55 9.04 -6.12 -12.83
N ALA A 56 9.45 -5.52 -13.94
CA ALA A 56 8.95 -5.92 -15.25
C ALA A 56 9.15 -7.43 -15.44
N ASP A 57 8.08 -8.15 -15.81
CA ASP A 57 8.02 -9.61 -15.78
C ASP A 57 9.20 -10.28 -16.49
N TYR A 58 9.61 -9.75 -17.65
CA TYR A 58 10.72 -10.27 -18.46
C TYR A 58 12.12 -10.04 -17.85
N GLN A 59 12.25 -9.24 -16.78
CA GLN A 59 13.50 -8.97 -16.06
C GLN A 59 13.52 -9.60 -14.66
N PHE A 60 12.47 -10.33 -14.27
CA PHE A 60 12.31 -10.81 -12.89
C PHE A 60 13.47 -11.69 -12.42
N ASP A 61 13.84 -12.72 -13.20
CA ASP A 61 14.93 -13.65 -12.83
C ASP A 61 16.30 -12.96 -12.78
N LEU A 62 16.52 -11.98 -13.67
CA LEU A 62 17.73 -11.16 -13.68
C LEU A 62 17.80 -10.28 -12.43
N ALA A 63 16.69 -9.65 -12.04
CA ALA A 63 16.59 -8.84 -10.83
C ALA A 63 16.86 -9.66 -9.57
N LEU A 64 16.27 -10.87 -9.49
CA LEU A 64 16.49 -11.81 -8.41
C LEU A 64 17.98 -12.19 -8.31
N SER A 65 18.56 -12.63 -9.43
CA SER A 65 19.97 -13.04 -9.49
C SER A 65 20.92 -11.91 -9.09
N LEU A 66 20.61 -10.67 -9.50
CA LEU A 66 21.41 -9.50 -9.16
C LEU A 66 21.39 -9.22 -7.65
N LEU A 67 20.22 -9.28 -7.03
CA LEU A 67 20.11 -9.07 -5.58
C LEU A 67 20.78 -10.20 -4.79
N LEU A 68 20.63 -11.46 -5.21
CA LEU A 68 21.37 -12.58 -4.60
C LEU A 68 22.90 -12.35 -4.69
N GLY A 69 23.39 -11.89 -5.84
CA GLY A 69 24.80 -11.51 -6.03
C GLY A 69 25.26 -10.32 -5.17
N HIS A 70 24.33 -9.51 -4.66
CA HIS A 70 24.59 -8.40 -3.73
C HIS A 70 24.42 -8.81 -2.26
N GLY A 71 24.36 -10.12 -1.97
CA GLY A 71 24.32 -10.64 -0.59
C GLY A 71 22.92 -10.75 0.01
N TYR A 72 21.86 -10.59 -0.79
CA TYR A 72 20.52 -10.93 -0.35
C TYR A 72 20.34 -12.45 -0.36
N CYS A 73 19.56 -12.96 0.58
CA CYS A 73 19.22 -14.37 0.69
C CYS A 73 17.71 -14.54 0.43
N ASP A 74 17.35 -15.48 -0.43
CA ASP A 74 15.97 -15.90 -0.60
C ASP A 74 15.54 -16.71 0.62
N ILE A 75 14.51 -16.23 1.31
CA ILE A 75 13.97 -16.88 2.52
C ILE A 75 12.70 -17.69 2.21
N GLY A 76 12.33 -17.81 0.94
CA GLY A 76 11.11 -18.50 0.51
C GLY A 76 9.83 -17.79 0.99
N LEU A 77 8.68 -18.28 0.53
CA LEU A 77 7.37 -17.80 1.00
C LEU A 77 6.82 -18.60 2.19
N GLU A 78 7.50 -19.67 2.59
CA GLU A 78 7.03 -20.63 3.57
C GLU A 78 7.42 -20.19 4.98
N SER A 79 6.46 -19.60 5.73
CA SER A 79 6.23 -19.88 7.17
C SER A 79 5.51 -18.77 7.97
N CYS A 80 5.24 -17.57 7.43
CA CYS A 80 4.61 -16.54 8.28
C CYS A 80 3.49 -15.65 7.72
N GLN A 81 3.16 -15.66 6.43
CA GLN A 81 2.17 -14.69 5.92
C GLN A 81 1.30 -15.21 4.76
N SER A 82 0.68 -16.38 4.96
CA SER A 82 -0.37 -16.90 4.07
C SER A 82 -1.60 -15.98 3.91
N GLY A 83 -1.64 -14.82 4.58
CA GLY A 83 -2.70 -13.82 4.46
C GLY A 83 -2.29 -12.47 3.85
N MET A 84 -1.02 -12.26 3.44
CA MET A 84 -0.56 -10.93 2.99
C MET A 84 -0.41 -10.76 1.48
N MET A 85 -0.29 -11.84 0.71
CA MET A 85 -0.23 -11.80 -0.75
C MET A 85 -1.28 -12.74 -1.33
N PRO A 86 -1.90 -12.41 -2.49
CA PRO A 86 -2.88 -13.29 -3.12
C PRO A 86 -2.19 -14.63 -3.41
N ALA A 87 -2.70 -15.69 -2.79
CA ALA A 87 -2.39 -17.05 -3.16
C ALA A 87 -3.10 -17.30 -4.49
N THR A 88 -2.50 -16.85 -5.59
CA THR A 88 -2.91 -17.35 -6.91
C THR A 88 -2.42 -18.79 -7.01
N ASP A 89 -3.31 -19.71 -6.65
CA ASP A 89 -3.38 -21.12 -7.01
C ASP A 89 -2.14 -21.74 -7.69
N LYS A 90 -1.20 -22.22 -6.87
CA LYS A 90 -0.63 -23.57 -6.88
C LYS A 90 0.57 -23.62 -5.91
N PRO A 91 0.72 -24.68 -5.10
CA PRO A 91 1.95 -24.90 -4.37
C PRO A 91 3.10 -25.05 -5.38
N GLY A 92 4.07 -24.13 -5.35
CA GLY A 92 5.20 -24.07 -6.28
C GLY A 92 5.14 -22.97 -7.35
N ASP A 93 4.04 -22.23 -7.49
CA ASP A 93 3.83 -21.25 -8.58
C ASP A 93 3.88 -19.78 -8.11
N SER A 94 4.38 -19.54 -6.89
CA SER A 94 4.57 -18.17 -6.41
C SER A 94 5.69 -17.52 -7.21
N LEU A 95 5.36 -16.71 -8.22
CA LEU A 95 6.35 -15.88 -8.94
C LEU A 95 6.93 -14.76 -8.09
N SER A 96 6.46 -14.54 -6.85
CA SER A 96 7.06 -13.56 -5.94
C SER A 96 8.12 -14.19 -5.05
N ARG A 97 9.11 -13.40 -4.64
CA ARG A 97 10.23 -13.81 -3.77
C ARG A 97 10.37 -12.88 -2.58
N ARG A 98 10.72 -13.42 -1.42
CA ARG A 98 11.07 -12.64 -0.24
C ARG A 98 12.56 -12.76 -0.02
N LEU A 99 13.23 -11.63 -0.02
CA LEU A 99 14.65 -11.53 0.17
C LEU A 99 14.95 -10.87 1.50
N HIS A 100 16.01 -11.35 2.14
CA HIS A 100 16.53 -10.80 3.38
C HIS A 100 17.99 -10.40 3.19
N PHE A 101 18.41 -9.28 3.75
CA PHE A 101 19.81 -8.85 3.72
C PHE A 101 20.41 -8.97 5.11
N LEU A 102 21.24 -9.99 5.39
CA LEU A 102 22.01 -9.98 6.64
C LEU A 102 23.07 -8.87 6.53
N PRO A 103 23.11 -7.88 7.45
CA PRO A 103 22.67 -7.90 8.85
C PRO A 103 21.41 -7.07 9.20
N SER A 104 20.66 -6.55 8.22
CA SER A 104 19.42 -5.83 8.50
C SER A 104 18.26 -6.81 8.73
N SER A 105 17.20 -6.36 9.39
CA SER A 105 15.93 -7.10 9.47
C SER A 105 14.97 -6.71 8.34
N ASP A 106 15.47 -5.99 7.34
CA ASP A 106 14.64 -5.48 6.25
C ASP A 106 14.34 -6.61 5.28
N ILE A 107 13.05 -6.84 5.05
CA ILE A 107 12.57 -7.81 4.08
C ILE A 107 12.21 -7.07 2.80
N VAL A 108 12.68 -7.59 1.68
CA VAL A 108 12.33 -7.11 0.35
C VAL A 108 11.41 -8.13 -0.31
N VAL A 109 10.24 -7.71 -0.74
CA VAL A 109 9.32 -8.55 -1.52
C VAL A 109 9.50 -8.17 -2.99
N LEU A 110 9.93 -9.12 -3.81
CA LEU A 110 9.96 -9.00 -5.25
C LEU A 110 8.69 -9.62 -5.84
N SER A 111 7.99 -8.87 -6.68
CA SER A 111 6.84 -9.36 -7.45
C SER A 111 6.94 -8.96 -8.92
N PRO A 112 6.45 -9.78 -9.85
CA PRO A 112 6.21 -9.35 -11.22
C PRO A 112 5.21 -8.19 -11.28
N ALA A 113 5.35 -7.32 -12.28
CA ALA A 113 4.52 -6.14 -12.49
C ALA A 113 3.10 -6.47 -12.89
N SER A 114 2.91 -7.54 -13.65
CA SER A 114 1.57 -8.08 -13.95
C SER A 114 0.75 -8.38 -12.69
N ARG A 115 1.36 -8.85 -11.59
CA ARG A 115 0.66 -9.14 -10.34
C ARG A 115 0.11 -7.90 -9.63
N TRP A 116 0.67 -6.74 -9.95
CA TRP A 116 0.24 -5.45 -9.40
C TRP A 116 -0.60 -4.64 -10.38
N HIS A 117 -0.95 -5.23 -11.54
CA HIS A 117 -1.60 -4.53 -12.65
C HIS A 117 -0.88 -3.23 -13.02
N LEU A 118 0.46 -3.26 -12.97
CA LEU A 118 1.31 -2.11 -13.23
C LEU A 118 2.17 -2.41 -14.45
N ASP A 119 2.22 -1.48 -15.39
CA ASP A 119 3.28 -1.43 -16.39
C ASP A 119 4.34 -0.43 -15.92
N ILE A 120 5.62 -0.68 -16.21
CA ILE A 120 6.74 0.17 -15.78
C ILE A 120 7.28 0.93 -17.00
N THR A 121 6.67 2.08 -17.27
CA THR A 121 7.02 2.98 -18.37
C THR A 121 7.17 4.41 -17.85
N PRO A 122 7.74 5.33 -18.64
CA PRO A 122 7.78 6.76 -18.29
C PRO A 122 6.40 7.38 -18.07
N ASP A 123 5.33 6.80 -18.64
CA ASP A 123 3.98 7.34 -18.52
C ASP A 123 3.27 6.86 -17.24
N THR A 124 3.61 5.67 -16.76
CA THR A 124 2.99 5.04 -15.59
C THR A 124 3.82 5.15 -14.31
N THR A 125 5.09 5.55 -14.42
CA THR A 125 6.03 5.65 -13.30
C THR A 125 7.02 6.81 -13.45
N PHE A 126 7.48 7.38 -12.33
CA PHE A 126 8.50 8.43 -12.32
C PHE A 126 9.65 8.12 -11.38
N LEU A 127 10.82 8.68 -11.68
CA LEU A 127 11.94 8.75 -10.75
C LEU A 127 11.80 9.94 -9.82
N ARG A 128 12.02 9.72 -8.51
CA ARG A 128 12.09 10.81 -7.55
C ARG A 128 13.31 11.68 -7.84
N ARG A 129 13.13 13.00 -7.90
CA ARG A 129 14.22 13.94 -8.18
C ARG A 129 15.35 13.77 -7.14
N GLY A 130 16.55 13.44 -7.62
CA GLY A 130 17.73 13.25 -6.79
C GLY A 130 17.97 11.83 -6.29
N ASP A 131 17.08 10.87 -6.59
CA ASP A 131 17.23 9.48 -6.16
C ASP A 131 16.95 8.49 -7.30
N PRO A 132 17.59 7.30 -7.29
CA PRO A 132 17.36 6.25 -8.28
C PRO A 132 16.09 5.43 -7.96
N TYR A 133 15.06 6.06 -7.39
CA TYR A 133 13.87 5.37 -6.89
C TYR A 133 12.66 5.73 -7.73
N ARG A 134 12.05 4.71 -8.31
CA ARG A 134 10.87 4.83 -9.15
C ARG A 134 9.59 4.57 -8.36
N PHE A 135 8.60 5.43 -8.53
CA PHE A 135 7.28 5.33 -7.94
C PHE A 135 6.18 5.36 -9.02
N PRO A 136 4.98 4.82 -8.75
CA PRO A 136 3.89 4.84 -9.72
C PRO A 136 3.30 6.24 -9.85
N HIS A 137 2.90 6.61 -11.06
CA HIS A 137 2.19 7.86 -11.34
C HIS A 137 0.73 7.79 -10.90
N PHE A 138 0.48 7.85 -9.58
CA PHE A 138 -0.89 7.75 -9.08
C PHE A 138 -1.80 8.93 -9.45
N HIS A 139 -1.23 10.10 -9.71
CA HIS A 139 -1.97 11.28 -10.16
C HIS A 139 -2.59 11.07 -11.55
N VAL A 140 -1.90 10.34 -12.44
CA VAL A 140 -2.43 10.00 -13.77
C VAL A 140 -3.67 9.11 -13.64
N TYR A 141 -3.79 8.32 -12.57
CA TYR A 141 -5.03 7.55 -12.33
C TYR A 141 -6.22 8.40 -11.85
N LEU A 142 -6.00 9.66 -11.44
CA LEU A 142 -7.06 10.50 -10.86
C LEU A 142 -7.45 11.69 -11.75
N GLN A 143 -6.68 11.96 -12.82
CA GLN A 143 -6.99 13.01 -13.78
C GLN A 143 -8.34 12.74 -14.46
N GLY A 144 -9.02 13.79 -14.92
CA GLY A 144 -10.40 13.71 -15.41
C GLY A 144 -10.55 13.18 -16.84
N ASP A 145 -9.50 12.67 -17.47
CA ASP A 145 -9.58 12.18 -18.84
C ASP A 145 -10.27 10.80 -18.94
N LEU A 146 -10.68 10.45 -20.15
CA LEU A 146 -11.42 9.22 -20.43
C LEU A 146 -10.63 7.96 -20.01
N LEU A 147 -9.31 7.98 -20.19
CA LEU A 147 -8.40 6.91 -19.83
C LEU A 147 -8.32 6.71 -18.31
N SER A 148 -8.23 7.80 -17.56
CA SER A 148 -8.22 7.80 -16.10
C SER A 148 -9.56 7.35 -15.52
N THR A 149 -10.67 7.73 -16.13
CA THR A 149 -12.00 7.25 -15.74
C THR A 149 -12.14 5.75 -15.97
N LEU A 150 -11.70 5.24 -17.12
CA LEU A 150 -11.65 3.81 -17.41
C LEU A 150 -10.71 3.05 -16.46
N TYR A 151 -9.56 3.64 -16.09
CA TYR A 151 -8.62 3.04 -15.14
C TYR A 151 -9.14 3.03 -13.70
N ARG A 152 -9.79 4.09 -13.20
CA ARG A 152 -10.46 4.10 -11.88
C ARG A 152 -11.53 3.03 -11.83
N HIS A 153 -12.34 2.94 -12.88
CA HIS A 153 -13.37 1.91 -12.99
C HIS A 153 -12.75 0.51 -13.00
N SER A 154 -11.65 0.32 -13.73
CA SER A 154 -10.93 -0.95 -13.80
C SER A 154 -10.35 -1.33 -12.45
N LEU A 155 -9.75 -0.39 -11.72
CA LEU A 155 -9.22 -0.62 -10.39
C LEU A 155 -10.35 -0.96 -9.41
N ILE A 156 -11.46 -0.22 -9.43
CA ILE A 156 -12.61 -0.52 -8.56
C ILE A 156 -13.22 -1.88 -8.92
N ASN A 157 -13.28 -2.26 -10.19
CA ASN A 157 -13.73 -3.58 -10.63
C ASN A 157 -12.77 -4.70 -10.20
N ILE A 158 -11.45 -4.45 -10.24
CA ILE A 158 -10.43 -5.36 -9.71
C ILE A 158 -10.63 -5.52 -8.20
N ILE A 159 -10.89 -4.42 -7.48
CA ILE A 159 -11.22 -4.44 -6.05
C ILE A 159 -12.48 -5.26 -5.79
N ASP A 160 -13.55 -5.04 -6.56
CA ASP A 160 -14.79 -5.79 -6.44
C ASP A 160 -14.56 -7.29 -6.62
N THR A 161 -13.85 -7.66 -7.70
CA THR A 161 -13.51 -9.05 -8.02
C THR A 161 -12.70 -9.71 -6.90
N LEU A 162 -11.66 -9.03 -6.40
CA LEU A 162 -10.77 -9.57 -5.37
C LEU A 162 -11.42 -9.62 -3.97
N VAL A 163 -12.26 -8.64 -3.60
CA VAL A 163 -13.06 -8.71 -2.37
C VAL A 163 -14.08 -9.85 -2.45
N CYS A 164 -14.62 -10.12 -3.64
CA CYS A 164 -15.54 -11.23 -3.89
C CYS A 164 -14.85 -12.60 -3.91
N SER A 165 -13.58 -12.70 -4.31
CA SER A 165 -12.81 -13.96 -4.22
C SER A 165 -12.22 -14.21 -2.82
N GLY A 166 -12.01 -13.16 -2.02
CA GLY A 166 -11.37 -13.26 -0.70
C GLY A 166 -9.84 -13.17 -0.76
N ASP A 167 -9.28 -12.93 -1.95
CA ASP A 167 -7.84 -12.79 -2.18
C ASP A 167 -7.35 -11.34 -2.14
N GLY A 168 -6.07 -11.18 -1.76
CA GLY A 168 -5.31 -9.98 -2.11
C GLY A 168 -5.73 -8.68 -1.42
N SER A 169 -6.23 -8.74 -0.19
CA SER A 169 -6.77 -7.55 0.49
C SER A 169 -5.76 -6.40 0.66
N LEU A 170 -4.47 -6.65 0.86
CA LEU A 170 -3.50 -5.59 1.21
C LEU A 170 -3.00 -4.76 0.02
N LEU A 171 -2.77 -5.39 -1.13
CA LEU A 171 -2.38 -4.71 -2.39
C LEU A 171 -3.36 -3.60 -2.76
N ILE A 172 -4.63 -3.99 -2.77
CA ILE A 172 -5.77 -3.10 -2.97
C ILE A 172 -5.78 -1.99 -1.93
N MET A 173 -5.55 -2.32 -0.67
CA MET A 173 -5.58 -1.34 0.40
C MET A 173 -4.49 -0.29 0.21
N TYR A 174 -3.30 -0.66 -0.26
CA TYR A 174 -2.22 0.30 -0.52
C TYR A 174 -2.55 1.22 -1.69
N GLN A 175 -2.94 0.66 -2.83
CA GLN A 175 -3.31 1.45 -4.02
C GLN A 175 -4.48 2.38 -3.70
N TYR A 176 -5.53 1.87 -3.06
CA TYR A 176 -6.67 2.68 -2.64
C TYR A 176 -6.25 3.75 -1.61
N THR A 177 -5.40 3.41 -0.62
CA THR A 177 -4.96 4.39 0.40
C THR A 177 -4.24 5.57 -0.25
N ILE A 178 -3.42 5.32 -1.27
CA ILE A 178 -2.77 6.38 -2.05
C ILE A 178 -3.82 7.25 -2.75
N MET A 179 -4.82 6.64 -3.39
CA MET A 179 -5.91 7.40 -4.02
C MET A 179 -6.63 8.31 -3.04
N VAL A 180 -7.01 7.80 -1.86
CA VAL A 180 -7.66 8.64 -0.83
C VAL A 180 -6.78 9.80 -0.44
N ARG A 181 -5.48 9.55 -0.22
CA ARG A 181 -4.53 10.60 0.17
C ARG A 181 -4.41 11.69 -0.88
N LEU A 182 -4.31 11.32 -2.15
CA LEU A 182 -4.24 12.28 -3.25
C LEU A 182 -5.53 13.11 -3.34
N VAL A 183 -6.69 12.45 -3.21
CA VAL A 183 -8.00 13.14 -3.22
C VAL A 183 -8.19 14.07 -2.01
N GLU A 184 -7.64 13.72 -0.85
CA GLU A 184 -7.65 14.56 0.35
C GLU A 184 -6.71 15.79 0.21
N GLN A 185 -5.58 15.62 -0.49
CA GLN A 185 -4.57 16.67 -0.67
C GLN A 185 -4.91 17.64 -1.81
N GLU A 186 -5.53 17.16 -2.89
CA GLU A 186 -5.80 17.93 -4.09
C GLU A 186 -7.31 18.12 -4.30
N GLN A 187 -7.84 19.26 -3.88
CA GLN A 187 -9.27 19.57 -3.99
C GLN A 187 -9.78 19.53 -5.44
N GLU A 188 -8.94 19.90 -6.41
CA GLU A 188 -9.28 19.85 -7.85
C GLU A 188 -9.49 18.41 -8.34
N LEU A 189 -8.61 17.47 -7.94
CA LEU A 189 -8.82 16.04 -8.20
C LEU A 189 -10.12 15.55 -7.56
N GLY A 190 -10.40 16.00 -6.34
CA GLY A 190 -11.64 15.67 -5.63
C GLY A 190 -12.92 16.08 -6.37
N ALA A 191 -12.88 17.19 -7.12
CA ALA A 191 -14.02 17.70 -7.90
C ALA A 191 -14.26 16.94 -9.22
N LEU A 192 -13.24 16.23 -9.74
CA LEU A 192 -13.30 15.46 -10.99
C LEU A 192 -13.77 14.01 -10.79
N ILE A 193 -14.07 13.62 -9.55
CA ILE A 193 -14.53 12.27 -9.22
C ILE A 193 -16.05 12.24 -9.28
N SER A 194 -16.60 11.23 -9.94
CA SER A 194 -18.04 11.06 -10.01
C SER A 194 -18.65 10.78 -8.64
N PRO A 195 -19.93 11.11 -8.40
CA PRO A 195 -20.55 10.96 -7.08
C PRO A 195 -20.49 9.52 -6.52
N GLU A 196 -20.61 8.50 -7.37
CA GLU A 196 -20.49 7.08 -7.01
C GLU A 196 -19.07 6.68 -6.59
N ASP A 197 -18.05 7.19 -7.28
CA ASP A 197 -16.65 6.92 -6.95
C ASP A 197 -16.25 7.68 -5.70
N ARG A 198 -16.80 8.89 -5.50
CA ARG A 198 -16.61 9.64 -4.26
C ARG A 198 -17.23 8.91 -3.08
N PHE A 199 -18.42 8.32 -3.25
CA PHE A 199 -19.02 7.46 -2.23
C PHE A 199 -18.10 6.27 -1.89
N PHE A 200 -17.55 5.60 -2.89
CA PHE A 200 -16.63 4.49 -2.68
C PHE A 200 -15.36 4.92 -1.92
N VAL A 201 -14.71 6.02 -2.33
CA VAL A 201 -13.54 6.63 -1.66
C VAL A 201 -13.85 7.02 -0.21
N ASP A 202 -15.05 7.52 0.06
CA ASP A 202 -15.43 7.98 1.39
C ASP A 202 -15.66 6.82 2.37
N PHE A 203 -16.10 5.64 1.92
CA PHE A 203 -16.61 4.59 2.83
C PHE A 203 -15.91 3.23 2.77
N PHE A 204 -15.26 2.84 1.68
CA PHE A 204 -14.75 1.47 1.53
C PHE A 204 -13.68 1.11 2.57
N LEU A 205 -12.67 1.96 2.77
CA LEU A 205 -11.64 1.73 3.81
C LEU A 205 -12.12 1.89 5.25
N LYS A 206 -13.28 2.49 5.45
CA LYS A 206 -13.89 2.61 6.79
C LYS A 206 -14.50 1.29 7.25
N GLN A 207 -14.71 0.33 6.34
CA GLN A 207 -15.25 -0.98 6.66
C GLN A 207 -14.16 -1.93 7.18
N LEU A 208 -14.36 -2.45 8.38
CA LEU A 208 -13.40 -3.34 9.05
C LEU A 208 -13.49 -4.79 8.56
N VAL A 209 -14.69 -5.22 8.17
CA VAL A 209 -14.97 -6.60 7.80
C VAL A 209 -15.40 -6.69 6.35
N ARG A 210 -15.13 -7.85 5.74
CA ARG A 210 -15.47 -8.15 4.33
C ARG A 210 -16.93 -7.85 4.00
N ALA A 211 -17.86 -8.23 4.87
CA ALA A 211 -19.29 -7.96 4.67
C ALA A 211 -19.60 -6.47 4.51
N GLY A 212 -18.94 -5.60 5.28
CA GLY A 212 -19.09 -4.14 5.14
C GLY A 212 -18.54 -3.63 3.81
N LYS A 213 -17.38 -4.16 3.38
CA LYS A 213 -16.77 -3.82 2.09
C LYS A 213 -17.66 -4.21 0.92
N LEU A 214 -18.22 -5.42 0.94
CA LEU A 214 -19.21 -5.88 -0.04
C LEU A 214 -20.45 -4.98 -0.06
N LYS A 215 -20.92 -4.52 1.11
CA LYS A 215 -22.05 -3.61 1.17
C LYS A 215 -21.77 -2.26 0.50
N VAL A 216 -20.57 -1.71 0.66
CA VAL A 216 -20.17 -0.46 -0.03
C VAL A 216 -20.13 -0.66 -1.55
N LEU A 217 -19.61 -1.79 -2.02
CA LEU A 217 -19.56 -2.13 -3.45
C LEU A 217 -20.97 -2.27 -4.05
N GLU A 218 -21.87 -2.98 -3.35
CA GLU A 218 -23.28 -3.11 -3.73
C GLU A 218 -23.97 -1.74 -3.84
N LEU A 219 -23.78 -0.87 -2.83
CA LEU A 219 -24.36 0.47 -2.84
C LEU A 219 -23.81 1.34 -3.97
N ARG A 220 -22.51 1.25 -4.28
CA ARG A 220 -21.90 1.93 -5.44
C ARG A 220 -22.59 1.50 -6.73
N LYS A 221 -22.80 0.20 -6.92
CA LYS A 221 -23.49 -0.35 -8.10
C LYS A 221 -24.92 0.20 -8.22
N CYS A 222 -25.68 0.22 -7.13
CA CYS A 222 -27.03 0.80 -7.13
C CYS A 222 -27.03 2.30 -7.46
N ILE A 223 -26.01 3.06 -7.03
CA ILE A 223 -25.88 4.48 -7.40
C ILE A 223 -25.64 4.61 -8.91
N MET A 224 -24.71 3.83 -9.47
CA MET A 224 -24.41 3.84 -10.90
C MET A 224 -25.62 3.50 -11.76
N GLU A 225 -26.45 2.56 -11.31
CA GLU A 225 -27.68 2.14 -11.99
C GLU A 225 -28.84 3.15 -11.79
N GLY A 226 -28.62 4.21 -10.99
CA GLY A 226 -29.66 5.19 -10.65
C GLY A 226 -30.75 4.66 -9.72
N ALA A 227 -30.56 3.46 -9.15
CA ALA A 227 -31.53 2.82 -8.25
C ALA A 227 -31.59 3.48 -6.87
N ILE A 228 -30.52 4.16 -6.46
CA ILE A 228 -30.46 4.92 -5.20
C ILE A 228 -29.64 6.20 -5.36
N SER A 229 -30.02 7.28 -4.68
CA SER A 229 -29.19 8.49 -4.64
C SER A 229 -27.98 8.30 -3.72
N VAL A 230 -26.92 9.09 -3.94
CA VAL A 230 -25.73 9.09 -3.09
C VAL A 230 -26.08 9.42 -1.63
N GLU A 231 -26.99 10.36 -1.40
CA GLU A 231 -27.44 10.79 -0.08
C GLU A 231 -28.18 9.66 0.64
N ALA A 232 -29.02 8.91 -0.08
CA ALA A 232 -29.71 7.76 0.48
C ALA A 232 -28.71 6.64 0.82
N ALA A 233 -27.74 6.35 -0.06
CA ALA A 233 -26.67 5.40 0.21
C ALA A 233 -25.82 5.78 1.44
N ARG A 234 -25.49 7.08 1.61
CA ARG A 234 -24.76 7.62 2.77
C ARG A 234 -25.47 7.39 4.10
N ARG A 235 -26.80 7.31 4.11
CA ARG A 235 -27.59 7.06 5.35
C ARG A 235 -27.59 5.59 5.75
N ILE A 236 -27.48 4.67 4.81
CA ILE A 236 -27.62 3.23 5.05
C ILE A 236 -26.29 2.48 5.09
N VAL A 237 -25.21 3.08 4.59
CA VAL A 237 -23.88 2.47 4.65
C VAL A 237 -23.45 2.23 6.11
N PRO A 238 -22.92 1.04 6.47
CA PRO A 238 -22.44 0.80 7.82
C PRO A 238 -21.34 1.78 8.22
N ARG A 239 -21.37 2.27 9.47
CA ARG A 239 -20.44 3.28 10.01
C ARG A 239 -19.61 2.80 11.21
N PRO A 240 -18.85 1.69 11.09
CA PRO A 240 -17.97 1.23 12.18
C PRO A 240 -16.85 2.25 12.48
N ASP A 241 -16.53 3.15 11.55
CA ASP A 241 -15.61 4.27 11.75
C ASP A 241 -16.07 5.25 12.84
N LEU A 242 -17.38 5.52 12.93
CA LEU A 242 -17.93 6.39 13.96
C LEU A 242 -17.82 5.73 15.33
N ALA A 243 -18.22 4.46 15.44
CA ALA A 243 -18.06 3.69 16.67
C ALA A 243 -16.59 3.65 17.13
N ARG A 244 -15.64 3.49 16.20
CA ARG A 244 -14.21 3.53 16.52
C ARG A 244 -13.75 4.91 16.99
N LYS A 245 -14.24 5.98 16.36
CA LYS A 245 -13.96 7.35 16.79
C LYS A 245 -14.43 7.58 18.22
N ASP A 246 -15.65 7.16 18.54
CA ASP A 246 -16.23 7.30 19.88
C ASP A 246 -15.42 6.51 20.93
N ILE A 247 -15.00 5.29 20.61
CA ILE A 247 -14.12 4.49 21.47
C ILE A 247 -12.78 5.22 21.69
N LYS A 248 -12.16 5.72 20.62
CA LYS A 248 -10.87 6.42 20.71
C LYS A 248 -10.99 7.69 21.57
N GLU A 249 -12.05 8.46 21.39
CA GLU A 249 -12.33 9.65 22.20
C GLU A 249 -12.55 9.30 23.67
N LYS A 250 -13.30 8.22 23.97
CA LYS A 250 -13.50 7.73 25.33
C LYS A 250 -12.17 7.43 26.03
N TYR A 251 -11.27 6.69 25.36
CA TYR A 251 -9.96 6.34 25.95
C TYR A 251 -9.03 7.55 26.07
N LEU A 252 -9.10 8.52 25.17
CA LEU A 252 -8.35 9.78 25.29
C LEU A 252 -8.79 10.58 26.52
N ARG A 253 -10.11 10.67 26.77
CA ARG A 253 -10.64 11.33 27.99
C ARG A 253 -10.17 10.64 29.26
N LEU A 254 -10.32 9.31 29.34
CA LEU A 254 -9.87 8.53 30.50
C LEU A 254 -8.37 8.67 30.76
N ARG A 255 -7.54 8.81 29.72
CA ARG A 255 -6.10 9.04 29.86
C ARG A 255 -5.82 10.42 30.45
N MET A 256 -6.47 11.47 29.95
CA MET A 256 -6.32 12.84 30.46
C MET A 256 -6.78 12.97 31.92
N GLU A 257 -7.86 12.28 32.30
CA GLU A 257 -8.34 12.23 33.70
C GLU A 257 -7.30 11.59 34.62
N ARG A 258 -6.69 10.46 34.23
CA ARG A 258 -5.63 9.80 35.03
C ARG A 258 -4.36 10.63 35.14
N GLU A 259 -3.95 11.33 34.08
CA GLU A 259 -2.78 12.21 34.10
C GLU A 259 -3.03 13.46 34.99
N ASN A 260 -4.26 13.97 34.99
CA ASN A 260 -4.69 15.06 35.89
C ASN A 260 -4.82 14.62 37.36
N ASP A 261 -5.24 13.39 37.63
CA ASP A 261 -5.30 12.85 39.00
C ASP A 261 -3.91 12.45 39.52
N GLY A 262 -3.01 11.99 38.65
CA GLY A 262 -1.61 11.69 38.99
C GLY A 262 -0.79 12.93 39.35
N SER A 263 -1.06 14.08 38.73
CA SER A 263 -0.42 15.37 39.04
C SER A 263 -0.95 16.04 40.32
N LYS A 264 -2.06 15.56 40.88
CA LYS A 264 -2.66 16.07 42.12
C LYS A 264 -2.23 15.34 43.39
N LYS A 265 -1.35 14.32 43.33
CA LYS A 265 -0.79 13.72 44.55
C LYS A 265 0.27 14.66 45.14
N PRO A 266 0.08 15.20 46.36
CA PRO A 266 1.11 15.97 47.03
C PRO A 266 2.29 15.04 47.37
N ALA A 267 3.51 15.53 47.18
CA ALA A 267 4.68 14.91 47.76
C ALA A 267 4.56 14.95 49.29
N THR A 268 4.34 13.79 49.90
CA THR A 268 4.54 13.53 51.33
C THR A 268 5.90 12.91 51.55
#